data_AF-A0A3B0T8R3-F1
#
_entry.id   AF-A0A3B0T8R3-F1
#
_cell.length_a   1.000
_cell.length_b   1.000
_cell.length_c   1.000
_cell.angle_alpha   90.00
_cell.angle_beta   90.00
_cell.angle_gamma   90.00
#
_symmetry.space_group_name_H-M   'P 1'
#
loop_
_entity.id
_entity.type
_entity.pdbx_description
1 polymer ?
#
loop_
_entity_poly.entity_id
_entity_poly.type
_entity_poly.pdbx_seq_one_letter_code
_entity_poly.pdbx_strand_id
1 'polypeptide(L)'
;MKYTAMATVCLLSLNLSSQETEKTAIQNTIEAFFEGFHDQDSVRIKQTVSQEVILQTIFKDSLGRHLVRTEDFSGFLKSIVGIPETTKFQKAIKSYSIQVDGQWQCVDAL
;
A
#
# COMPACT_ATOMS: atom_id res chain seq x y z
N MET A 1 -46.85 12.72 -0.21
CA MET A 1 -46.01 12.11 -1.28
C MET A 1 -44.92 13.03 -1.85
N LYS A 2 -45.06 14.37 -1.83
CA LYS A 2 -44.00 15.29 -2.30
C LYS A 2 -42.75 15.33 -1.40
N TYR A 3 -42.93 15.37 -0.08
CA TYR A 3 -41.83 15.44 0.88
C TYR A 3 -41.07 14.12 1.06
N THR A 4 -41.73 12.99 0.82
CA THR A 4 -41.10 11.66 0.85
C THR A 4 -40.02 11.53 -0.23
N ALA A 5 -40.24 12.03 -1.44
CA ALA A 5 -39.22 12.03 -2.50
C ALA A 5 -38.02 12.94 -2.15
N MET A 6 -38.26 14.07 -1.49
CA MET A 6 -37.22 15.01 -1.05
C MET A 6 -36.37 14.43 0.11
N ALA A 7 -37.00 13.69 1.02
CA ALA A 7 -36.30 13.01 2.11
C ALA A 7 -35.40 11.87 1.61
N THR A 8 -35.84 11.11 0.59
CA THR A 8 -35.03 10.02 0.01
C THR A 8 -33.80 10.55 -0.73
N VAL A 9 -33.91 11.67 -1.46
CA VAL A 9 -32.76 12.30 -2.15
C VAL A 9 -31.70 12.80 -1.16
N CYS A 10 -32.11 13.29 0.02
CA CYS A 10 -31.18 13.79 1.04
C CYS A 10 -30.36 12.66 1.71
N LEU A 11 -30.95 11.46 1.84
CA LEU A 11 -30.30 10.29 2.44
C LEU A 11 -29.25 9.63 1.54
N LEU A 12 -29.35 9.77 0.21
CA LEU A 12 -28.34 9.21 -0.71
C LEU A 12 -27.01 9.98 -0.68
N SER A 13 -27.03 11.29 -0.38
CA SER A 13 -25.85 12.17 -0.41
C SER A 13 -24.81 11.85 0.67
N LEU A 14 -25.18 11.10 1.72
CA LEU A 14 -24.30 10.80 2.86
C LEU A 14 -23.26 9.69 2.58
N ASN A 15 -23.40 8.94 1.48
CA ASN A 15 -22.50 7.82 1.18
C ASN A 15 -21.25 8.22 0.39
N LEU A 16 -21.19 9.44 -0.18
CA LEU A 16 -20.05 9.85 -1.01
C LEU A 16 -18.79 10.17 -0.20
N SER A 17 -18.90 10.51 1.09
CA SER A 17 -17.76 10.92 1.91
C SER A 17 -16.91 9.77 2.46
N SER A 18 -17.39 8.52 2.38
CA SER A 18 -16.69 7.36 2.95
C SER A 18 -15.49 6.92 2.11
N GLN A 19 -15.58 6.99 0.77
CA GLN A 19 -14.53 6.48 -0.12
C GLN A 19 -13.25 7.34 -0.09
N GLU A 20 -13.38 8.66 0.00
CA GLU A 20 -12.23 9.57 0.07
C GLU A 20 -11.46 9.43 1.39
N THR A 21 -12.17 9.16 2.48
CA THR A 21 -11.55 8.88 3.79
C THR A 21 -10.73 7.60 3.76
N GLU A 22 -11.24 6.56 3.09
CA GLU A 22 -10.55 5.28 2.94
C GLU A 22 -9.29 5.39 2.07
N LYS A 23 -9.37 6.05 0.91
CA LYS A 23 -8.20 6.32 0.05
C LYS A 23 -7.11 7.07 0.79
N THR A 24 -7.49 8.07 1.60
CA THR A 24 -6.55 8.84 2.42
C THR A 24 -5.85 7.95 3.45
N ALA A 25 -6.58 7.05 4.11
CA ALA A 25 -6.00 6.11 5.07
C ALA A 25 -5.00 5.12 4.41
N ILE A 26 -5.34 4.63 3.22
CA ILE A 26 -4.44 3.79 2.42
C ILE A 26 -3.18 4.56 2.03
N GLN A 27 -3.33 5.79 1.51
CA GLN A 27 -2.22 6.67 1.17
C GLN A 27 -1.28 6.89 2.36
N ASN A 28 -1.82 7.25 3.52
CA ASN A 28 -1.01 7.46 4.74
C ASN A 28 -0.26 6.19 5.15
N THR A 29 -0.86 5.02 4.95
CA THR A 29 -0.21 3.73 5.26
C THR A 29 0.97 3.46 4.32
N ILE A 30 0.82 3.76 3.02
CA ILE A 30 1.91 3.66 2.04
C ILE A 30 3.03 4.64 2.40
N GLU A 31 2.69 5.90 2.69
CA GLU A 31 3.67 6.93 3.05
C GLU A 31 4.46 6.52 4.30
N ALA A 32 3.78 6.07 5.36
CA ALA A 32 4.42 5.59 6.58
C ALA A 32 5.33 4.36 6.33
N PHE A 33 4.95 3.46 5.42
CA PHE A 33 5.80 2.33 5.01
C PHE A 33 7.09 2.86 4.36
N PHE A 34 6.98 3.82 3.44
CA PHE A 34 8.15 4.37 2.73
C PHE A 34 9.03 5.24 3.63
N GLU A 35 8.45 5.98 4.57
CA GLU A 35 9.22 6.68 5.61
C GLU A 35 10.07 5.68 6.41
N GLY A 36 9.45 4.61 6.94
CA GLY A 36 10.19 3.56 7.64
C GLY A 36 11.25 2.89 6.76
N PHE A 37 10.97 2.74 5.46
CA PHE A 37 11.91 2.18 4.49
C PHE A 37 13.13 3.08 4.23
N HIS A 38 12.95 4.40 4.13
CA HIS A 38 14.06 5.35 3.95
C HIS A 38 14.87 5.54 5.23
N ASP A 39 14.19 5.53 6.38
CA ASP A 39 14.82 5.65 7.70
C ASP A 39 15.45 4.33 8.17
N GLN A 40 15.31 3.25 7.39
CA GLN A 40 15.74 1.89 7.74
C GLN A 40 15.13 1.37 9.06
N ASP A 41 13.97 1.91 9.46
CA ASP A 41 13.25 1.53 10.68
C ASP A 41 12.34 0.32 10.43
N SER A 42 12.88 -0.86 10.69
CA SER A 42 12.14 -2.12 10.55
C SER A 42 10.91 -2.23 11.46
N VAL A 43 10.85 -1.51 12.59
CA VAL A 43 9.69 -1.54 13.50
C VAL A 43 8.56 -0.75 12.87
N ARG A 44 8.85 0.45 12.35
CA ARG A 44 7.88 1.28 11.63
C ARG A 44 7.34 0.58 10.39
N ILE A 45 8.20 -0.06 9.58
CA ILE A 45 7.75 -0.87 8.43
C ILE A 45 6.81 -1.99 8.89
N LYS A 46 7.11 -2.66 10.00
CA LYS A 46 6.29 -3.77 10.50
C LYS A 46 4.90 -3.32 10.99
N GLN A 47 4.76 -2.06 11.40
CA GLN A 47 3.48 -1.50 11.86
C GLN A 47 2.50 -1.20 10.72
N THR A 48 2.97 -1.09 9.47
CA THR A 48 2.14 -0.76 8.31
C THR A 48 1.72 -1.97 7.49
N VAL A 49 2.13 -3.18 7.90
CA VAL A 49 1.80 -4.44 7.22
C VAL A 49 0.98 -5.35 8.13
N SER A 50 0.25 -6.29 7.52
CA SER A 50 -0.45 -7.34 8.27
C SER A 50 0.53 -8.36 8.87
N GLN A 51 0.07 -9.10 9.89
CA GLN A 51 0.84 -10.19 10.48
C GLN A 51 1.18 -11.30 9.48
N GLU A 52 0.32 -11.51 8.49
CA GLU A 52 0.44 -12.54 7.43
C GLU A 52 0.80 -11.91 6.08
N VAL A 53 1.70 -10.93 6.08
CA VAL A 53 2.14 -10.26 4.84
C VAL A 53 2.78 -11.24 3.86
N ILE A 54 2.36 -11.18 2.59
CA ILE A 54 2.95 -11.94 1.49
C ILE A 54 3.76 -10.97 0.63
N LEU A 55 5.08 -11.14 0.61
CA LEU A 55 5.98 -10.38 -0.25
C LEU A 55 6.36 -11.21 -1.47
N GLN A 56 6.09 -10.70 -2.67
CA GLN A 56 6.38 -11.39 -3.93
C GLN A 56 7.11 -10.51 -4.92
N THR A 57 8.10 -11.09 -5.61
CA THR A 57 8.87 -10.45 -6.67
C THR A 57 8.67 -11.20 -7.98
N ILE A 58 8.34 -10.47 -9.05
CA ILE A 58 8.35 -10.98 -10.42
C ILE A 58 9.74 -10.77 -11.00
N PHE A 59 10.33 -11.82 -11.57
CA PHE A 59 11.63 -11.76 -12.22
C PHE A 59 11.65 -12.60 -13.49
N LYS A 60 12.68 -12.42 -14.32
CA LYS A 60 12.95 -13.27 -15.48
C LYS A 60 14.08 -14.24 -15.17
N ASP A 61 13.90 -15.51 -15.52
CA ASP A 61 14.98 -16.48 -15.46
C ASP A 61 15.97 -16.33 -16.63
N SER A 62 17.02 -17.16 -16.64
CA SER A 62 18.03 -17.18 -17.71
C SER A 62 17.47 -17.51 -19.10
N LEU A 63 16.26 -18.07 -19.17
CA LEU A 63 15.55 -18.40 -20.40
C LEU A 63 14.52 -17.32 -20.78
N GLY A 64 14.43 -16.22 -20.02
CA GLY A 64 13.51 -15.12 -20.26
C GLY A 64 12.07 -15.37 -19.77
N ARG A 65 11.81 -16.46 -19.06
CA ARG A 65 10.47 -16.77 -18.52
C ARG A 65 10.18 -15.94 -17.28
N HIS A 66 8.96 -15.42 -17.20
CA HIS A 66 8.48 -14.71 -16.02
C HIS A 66 8.16 -15.70 -14.90
N LEU A 67 8.76 -15.48 -13.74
CA LEU A 67 8.55 -16.28 -12.54
C LEU A 67 8.18 -15.36 -11.37
N VAL A 68 7.39 -15.90 -10.43
CA VAL A 68 7.05 -15.26 -9.17
C VAL A 68 7.83 -15.95 -8.06
N ARG A 69 8.49 -15.18 -7.19
CA ARG A 69 9.13 -15.69 -5.98
C ARG A 69 8.49 -15.04 -4.77
N THR A 70 8.02 -15.86 -3.84
CA THR A 70 7.66 -15.41 -2.49
C THR A 70 8.92 -15.24 -1.66
N GLU A 71 9.04 -14.10 -0.98
CA GLU A 71 10.19 -13.73 -0.17
C GLU A 71 9.82 -13.73 1.32
N ASP A 72 10.77 -14.09 2.17
CA ASP A 72 10.60 -14.00 3.62
C ASP A 72 10.64 -12.53 4.06
N PHE A 73 9.56 -12.07 4.68
CA PHE A 73 9.45 -10.69 5.12
C PHE A 73 10.51 -10.32 6.18
N SER A 74 10.90 -11.27 7.05
CA SER A 74 11.95 -11.01 8.04
C SER A 74 13.33 -10.79 7.38
N GLY A 75 13.63 -11.55 6.33
CA GLY A 75 14.80 -11.40 5.49
C GLY A 75 14.81 -10.07 4.75
N PHE A 76 13.64 -9.64 4.25
CA PHE A 76 13.47 -8.30 3.68
C PHE A 76 13.79 -7.20 4.71
N LEU A 77 13.23 -7.24 5.91
CA LEU A 77 13.55 -6.23 6.94
C LEU A 77 15.05 -6.20 7.29
N LYS A 78 15.68 -7.37 7.39
CA LYS A 78 17.14 -7.47 7.63
C LYS A 78 17.95 -6.86 6.48
N SER A 79 17.49 -7.00 5.24
CA SER A 79 18.20 -6.42 4.09
C SER A 79 18.11 -4.90 4.08
N ILE A 80 17.01 -4.32 4.56
CA ILE A 80 16.85 -2.87 4.72
C ILE A 80 17.73 -2.31 5.84
N VAL A 81 17.68 -2.92 7.04
CA VAL A 81 18.49 -2.47 8.20
C VAL A 81 20.00 -2.72 7.95
N GLY A 82 20.34 -3.68 7.10
CA GLY A 82 21.74 -3.99 6.77
C GLY A 82 22.39 -3.05 5.76
N ILE A 83 21.66 -2.07 5.21
CA ILE A 83 22.22 -1.11 4.24
C ILE A 83 23.16 -0.15 4.99
N PRO A 84 24.46 -0.06 4.60
CA PRO A 84 25.38 0.86 5.26
C PRO A 84 24.94 2.32 5.16
N GLU A 85 25.12 3.11 6.21
CA GLU A 85 24.79 4.56 6.22
C GLU A 85 25.54 5.35 5.14
N THR A 86 26.71 4.85 4.73
CA THR A 86 27.51 5.45 3.64
C THR A 86 26.86 5.27 2.26
N THR A 87 25.89 4.38 2.13
CA THR A 87 25.21 4.07 0.88
C THR A 87 24.00 4.97 0.71
N LYS A 88 24.03 5.83 -0.32
CA LYS A 88 22.84 6.60 -0.72
C LYS A 88 21.78 5.66 -1.26
N PHE A 89 20.74 5.44 -0.48
CA PHE A 89 19.61 4.58 -0.81
C PHE A 89 18.36 5.43 -0.94
N GLN A 90 17.82 5.54 -2.15
CA GLN A 90 16.62 6.35 -2.40
C GLN A 90 15.73 5.65 -3.42
N LYS A 91 14.55 5.22 -2.95
CA LYS A 91 13.51 4.64 -3.79
C LYS A 91 12.26 5.49 -3.69
N ALA A 92 11.78 5.99 -4.82
CA ALA A 92 10.58 6.82 -4.88
C ALA A 92 9.50 6.10 -5.69
N ILE A 93 8.24 6.23 -5.26
CA ILE A 93 7.08 5.92 -6.09
C ILE A 93 6.86 7.14 -6.98
N LYS A 94 6.79 6.95 -8.30
CA LYS A 94 6.56 8.06 -9.25
C LYS A 94 5.09 8.41 -9.36
N SER A 95 4.26 7.38 -9.34
CA SER A 95 2.82 7.51 -9.36
C SER A 95 2.19 6.24 -8.83
N TYR A 96 1.03 6.34 -8.22
CA TYR A 96 0.24 5.17 -7.88
C TYR A 96 -1.25 5.46 -8.07
N SER A 97 -2.03 4.39 -8.20
CA SER A 97 -3.48 4.43 -8.21
C SER A 97 -4.03 3.55 -7.09
N ILE A 98 -4.98 4.08 -6.33
CA ILE A 98 -5.69 3.34 -5.28
C ILE A 98 -7.05 2.91 -5.82
N GLN A 99 -7.29 1.61 -5.83
CA GLN A 99 -8.56 0.99 -6.20
C GLN A 99 -9.20 0.37 -4.98
N VAL A 100 -10.47 0.70 -4.71
CA VAL A 100 -11.24 0.17 -3.58
C VAL A 100 -12.43 -0.60 -4.15
N ASP A 101 -12.50 -1.90 -3.87
CA ASP A 101 -13.59 -2.80 -4.24
C ASP A 101 -14.16 -3.50 -2.98
N GLY A 102 -15.17 -2.87 -2.39
CA GLY A 102 -15.75 -3.33 -1.13
C GLY A 102 -14.74 -3.28 0.01
N GLN A 103 -14.36 -4.44 0.55
CA GLN A 103 -13.32 -4.56 1.59
C GLN A 103 -11.91 -4.76 1.02
N TRP A 104 -11.78 -4.90 -0.29
CA TRP A 104 -10.50 -5.12 -0.96
C TRP A 104 -9.93 -3.78 -1.41
N GLN A 105 -8.71 -3.48 -0.97
CA GLN A 105 -7.96 -2.32 -1.44
C GLN A 105 -6.72 -2.79 -2.21
N CYS A 106 -6.58 -2.30 -3.44
CA CYS A 106 -5.42 -2.56 -4.29
C CYS A 106 -4.70 -1.24 -4.61
N VAL A 107 -3.38 -1.29 -4.63
CA VAL A 107 -2.54 -0.14 -4.98
C VAL A 107 -1.58 -0.56 -6.08
N ASP A 108 -1.70 0.11 -7.21
CA ASP A 108 -0.80 -0.08 -8.35
C ASP A 108 0.20 1.08 -8.40
N ALA A 109 1.47 0.81 -8.15
CA ALA A 109 2.54 1.83 -8.11
C ALA A 109 3.55 1.65 -9.26
N LEU A 110 4.03 2.76 -9.82
CA LEU A 110 5.03 2.85 -10.89
C LEU A 110 6.32 3.54 -10.42
#